data_AF-A0A8T1X766-F1
#
_entry.id   AF-A0A8T1X766-F1
#
_cell.length_a   1.000
_cell.length_b   1.000
_cell.length_c   1.000
_cell.angle_alpha   90.00
_cell.angle_beta   90.00
_cell.angle_gamma   90.00
#
_symmetry.space_group_name_H-M   'P 1'
#
loop_
_entity.id
_entity.type
_entity.pdbx_description
1 polymer ?
#
loop_
_entity_poly.entity_id
_entity_poly.type
_entity_poly.pdbx_seq_one_letter_code
_entity_poly.pdbx_strand_id
1 'polypeptide(L)'
;MGPAWNDVPIATDIAHQPAVCSNRGTCDYETGSCVCDISFSGLSCNRMSCPGDCGKHGECRSMKLHAQRKDKGLPPPVRYNSIWDSDMVHGCVCEDGFGGGDCSQRLCPSGDDPLTGFSTDTIFGPQINEKQTVLCVATGGTLTLSFRGETTVRIDALDNADIVRKKINALHTLQTVDVLFSGTTTTMCTADGNMVTVEFTQNFGSLPLLVGDSSLLVTQLVTGWVAQGTVETAVPLMLRSLLARVTLHVVAMAIALERLSSDVFAKRGGHRVIVRFALAQKVSRGSTHP
;
A
#
# COMPACT_ATOMS: atom_id res chain seq x y z
N MET A 1 24.03 -29.46 -3.91
CA MET A 1 22.76 -29.92 -3.32
C MET A 1 21.92 -28.71 -2.94
N GLY A 2 20.59 -28.85 -2.86
CA GLY A 2 19.66 -27.81 -2.41
C GLY A 2 18.36 -28.43 -1.87
N PRO A 3 17.41 -27.62 -1.35
CA PRO A 3 16.13 -28.14 -0.84
C PRO A 3 15.41 -28.93 -1.91
N ALA A 4 14.87 -30.10 -1.58
CA ALA A 4 14.15 -30.93 -2.54
C ALA A 4 12.80 -30.31 -2.92
N TRP A 5 12.44 -30.31 -4.20
CA TRP A 5 11.08 -29.94 -4.64
C TRP A 5 10.03 -30.98 -4.28
N ASN A 6 10.45 -32.24 -4.21
CA ASN A 6 9.65 -33.38 -3.84
C ASN A 6 10.54 -34.36 -3.09
N ASP A 7 10.12 -34.74 -1.89
CA ASP A 7 10.75 -35.76 -1.07
C ASP A 7 9.70 -36.44 -0.18
N VAL A 8 10.11 -37.56 0.43
CA VAL A 8 9.30 -38.24 1.43
C VAL A 8 9.46 -37.48 2.74
N PRO A 9 8.37 -37.05 3.40
CA PRO A 9 8.46 -36.37 4.69
C PRO A 9 9.08 -37.30 5.74
N ILE A 10 9.98 -36.75 6.56
CA ILE A 10 10.71 -37.53 7.58
C ILE A 10 10.08 -37.37 8.97
N ALA A 11 9.22 -36.37 9.16
CA ALA A 11 8.43 -36.14 10.37
C ALA A 11 7.27 -35.17 10.08
N THR A 12 6.41 -34.95 11.07
CA THR A 12 5.35 -33.94 11.02
C THR A 12 5.96 -32.56 10.72
N ASP A 13 5.44 -31.89 9.70
CA ASP A 13 5.90 -30.58 9.21
C ASP A 13 7.39 -30.51 8.81
N ILE A 14 8.03 -31.66 8.55
CA ILE A 14 9.43 -31.74 8.11
C ILE A 14 9.52 -32.51 6.78
N ALA A 15 9.73 -31.74 5.72
CA ALA A 15 9.98 -32.18 4.34
C ALA A 15 11.06 -31.27 3.71
N HIS A 16 11.29 -31.41 2.40
CA HIS A 16 12.25 -30.63 1.60
C HIS A 16 13.71 -30.73 2.05
N GLN A 17 14.13 -31.93 2.45
CA GLN A 17 15.53 -32.20 2.83
C GLN A 17 16.49 -31.89 1.67
N PRO A 18 17.77 -31.55 1.97
CA PRO A 18 18.76 -31.32 0.93
C PRO A 18 18.92 -32.53 0.01
N ALA A 19 18.74 -32.32 -1.29
CA ALA A 19 18.89 -33.33 -2.32
C ALA A 19 19.89 -32.89 -3.40
N VAL A 20 20.47 -33.88 -4.08
CA VAL A 20 21.29 -33.66 -5.28
C VAL A 20 20.38 -33.02 -6.33
N CYS A 21 20.81 -31.87 -6.86
CA CYS A 21 20.06 -31.07 -7.81
C CYS A 21 18.59 -30.82 -7.41
N SER A 22 18.31 -30.70 -6.11
CA SER A 22 16.96 -30.42 -5.57
C SER A 22 15.88 -31.40 -6.06
N ASN A 23 16.26 -32.62 -6.48
CA ASN A 23 15.39 -33.59 -7.17
C ASN A 23 14.71 -33.04 -8.45
N ARG A 24 15.31 -32.03 -9.09
CA ARG A 24 14.83 -31.38 -10.34
C ARG A 24 15.93 -31.19 -11.37
N GLY A 25 16.79 -32.19 -11.48
CA GLY A 25 17.86 -32.22 -12.46
C GLY A 25 18.74 -33.44 -12.28
N THR A 26 19.64 -33.62 -13.23
CA THR A 26 20.66 -34.67 -13.22
C THR A 26 22.00 -34.06 -12.82
N CYS A 27 22.73 -34.72 -11.92
CA CYS A 27 24.08 -34.30 -11.54
C CYS A 27 25.09 -34.80 -12.58
N ASP A 28 25.86 -33.87 -13.14
CA ASP A 28 27.10 -34.20 -13.85
C ASP A 28 28.19 -34.43 -12.79
N TYR A 29 28.66 -35.66 -12.67
CA TYR A 29 29.68 -36.04 -11.69
C TYR A 29 31.12 -35.70 -12.14
N GLU A 30 31.34 -35.38 -13.41
CA GLU A 30 32.65 -34.95 -13.91
C GLU A 30 32.88 -33.48 -13.54
N THR A 31 31.87 -32.64 -13.72
CA THR A 31 31.98 -31.20 -13.42
C THR A 31 31.49 -30.84 -12.01
N GLY A 32 30.71 -31.71 -11.37
CA GLY A 32 30.01 -31.42 -10.11
C GLY A 32 28.84 -30.45 -10.24
N SER A 33 28.30 -30.28 -11.46
CA SER A 33 27.23 -29.30 -11.76
C SER A 33 25.90 -29.99 -12.00
N CYS A 34 24.80 -29.28 -11.73
CA CYS A 34 23.45 -29.78 -12.01
C CYS A 34 22.99 -29.35 -13.41
N VAL A 35 22.51 -30.31 -14.19
CA VAL A 35 21.74 -30.08 -15.41
C VAL A 35 20.26 -30.11 -15.03
N CYS A 36 19.60 -28.96 -15.05
CA CYS A 36 18.23 -28.83 -14.56
C CYS A 36 17.17 -29.31 -15.55
N ASP A 37 16.09 -29.85 -15.00
CA ASP A 37 14.90 -30.19 -15.78
C ASP A 37 14.24 -28.93 -16.36
N ILE A 38 13.38 -29.13 -17.36
CA ILE A 38 12.65 -28.03 -17.99
C ILE A 38 11.88 -27.21 -16.93
N SER A 39 11.95 -25.89 -17.07
CA SER A 39 11.34 -24.93 -16.13
C SER A 39 11.98 -24.88 -14.74
N PHE A 40 13.18 -25.42 -14.55
CA PHE A 40 13.99 -25.24 -13.34
C PHE A 40 15.34 -24.61 -13.66
N SER A 41 15.91 -23.90 -12.68
CA SER A 41 17.17 -23.18 -12.77
C SER A 41 17.83 -23.00 -11.40
N GLY A 42 18.98 -22.34 -11.38
CA GLY A 42 19.83 -22.18 -10.21
C GLY A 42 20.88 -23.29 -10.11
N LEU A 43 21.89 -23.08 -9.26
CA LEU A 43 23.06 -23.95 -9.15
C LEU A 43 22.72 -25.38 -8.73
N SER A 44 21.58 -25.57 -8.07
CA SER A 44 21.08 -26.88 -7.68
C SER A 44 19.68 -27.16 -8.20
N CYS A 45 19.21 -26.47 -9.24
CA CYS A 45 17.84 -26.60 -9.76
C CYS A 45 16.75 -26.30 -8.72
N ASN A 46 17.09 -25.48 -7.73
CA ASN A 46 16.21 -25.12 -6.62
C ASN A 46 15.26 -23.97 -6.97
N ARG A 47 15.37 -23.37 -8.16
CA ARG A 47 14.52 -22.27 -8.59
C ARG A 47 13.62 -22.71 -9.72
N MET A 48 12.33 -22.38 -9.63
CA MET A 48 11.47 -22.44 -10.79
C MET A 48 11.92 -21.34 -11.75
N SER A 49 12.10 -21.67 -13.03
CA SER A 49 12.41 -20.68 -14.05
C SER A 49 11.17 -19.88 -14.38
N CYS A 50 11.32 -18.57 -14.55
CA CYS A 50 10.23 -17.74 -15.02
C CYS A 50 9.90 -18.05 -16.48
N PRO A 51 8.61 -18.13 -16.84
CA PRO A 51 8.21 -18.37 -18.23
C PRO A 51 8.68 -17.22 -19.13
N GLY A 52 9.14 -17.55 -20.33
CA GLY A 52 9.54 -16.58 -21.35
C GLY A 52 10.65 -15.61 -20.93
N ASP A 53 11.38 -15.88 -19.84
CA ASP A 53 12.28 -14.93 -19.18
C ASP A 53 11.63 -13.55 -18.95
N CYS A 54 10.36 -13.60 -18.51
CA CYS A 54 9.50 -12.45 -18.30
C CYS A 54 9.41 -11.51 -19.50
N GLY A 55 9.48 -12.08 -20.71
CA GLY A 55 9.23 -11.36 -21.97
C GLY A 55 10.22 -10.23 -22.21
N LYS A 56 11.31 -10.17 -21.43
CA LYS A 56 12.22 -9.01 -21.32
C LYS A 56 11.53 -7.69 -20.94
N HIS A 57 10.32 -7.77 -20.40
CA HIS A 57 9.49 -6.65 -19.94
C HIS A 57 9.05 -6.86 -18.50
N GLY A 58 9.88 -7.56 -17.73
CA GLY A 58 9.60 -7.89 -16.36
C GLY A 58 10.79 -8.51 -15.67
N GLU A 59 10.66 -8.62 -14.36
CA GLU A 59 11.71 -9.14 -13.50
C GLU A 59 11.29 -10.49 -12.90
N CYS A 60 12.16 -11.49 -13.04
CA CYS A 60 11.94 -12.79 -12.42
C CYS A 60 12.26 -12.73 -10.93
N ARG A 61 11.24 -12.90 -10.07
CA ARG A 61 11.37 -12.76 -8.60
C ARG A 61 10.77 -13.95 -7.88
N SER A 62 11.32 -14.27 -6.70
CA SER A 62 10.76 -15.30 -5.83
C SER A 62 9.41 -14.87 -5.24
N MET A 63 8.57 -15.83 -4.84
CA MET A 63 7.26 -15.55 -4.21
C MET A 63 7.38 -14.67 -2.97
N LYS A 64 8.45 -14.83 -2.18
CA LYS A 64 8.76 -13.95 -1.06
C LYS A 64 8.86 -12.48 -1.44
N LEU A 65 9.64 -12.17 -2.48
CA LEU A 65 9.81 -10.80 -2.96
C LEU A 65 8.56 -10.30 -3.66
N HIS A 66 7.88 -11.17 -4.41
CA HIS A 66 6.61 -10.87 -5.06
C HIS A 66 5.52 -10.47 -4.04
N ALA A 67 5.44 -11.18 -2.91
CA ALA A 67 4.48 -10.90 -1.84
C ALA A 67 4.76 -9.59 -1.08
N GLN A 68 6.03 -9.18 -1.04
CA GLN A 68 6.46 -7.92 -0.43
C GLN A 68 6.26 -6.71 -1.34
N ARG A 69 6.19 -6.92 -2.66
CA ARG A 69 5.96 -5.86 -3.65
C ARG A 69 4.48 -5.48 -3.68
N LYS A 70 4.08 -4.67 -2.70
CA LYS A 70 2.78 -4.00 -2.68
C LYS A 70 3.00 -2.50 -2.82
N ASP A 71 2.06 -1.85 -3.48
CA ASP A 71 1.99 -0.40 -3.40
C ASP A 71 1.84 0.04 -1.93
N LYS A 72 2.47 1.16 -1.55
CA LYS A 72 2.43 1.68 -0.19
C LYS A 72 0.98 1.94 0.29
N GLY A 73 0.08 2.22 -0.65
CA GLY A 73 -1.35 2.47 -0.42
C GLY A 73 -2.22 1.24 -0.23
N LEU A 74 -1.64 0.04 -0.26
CA LEU A 74 -2.35 -1.22 0.00
C LEU A 74 -2.10 -1.72 1.43
N PRO A 75 -2.97 -2.59 1.99
CA PRO A 75 -2.76 -3.23 3.28
C PRO A 75 -1.34 -3.83 3.44
N PRO A 76 -0.84 -4.01 4.68
CA PRO A 76 0.54 -4.43 4.91
C PRO A 76 0.92 -5.65 4.07
N PRO A 77 2.17 -5.72 3.58
CA PRO A 77 2.60 -6.75 2.67
C PRO A 77 2.38 -8.13 3.26
N VAL A 78 1.91 -9.06 2.43
CA VAL A 78 1.76 -10.46 2.82
C VAL A 78 3.15 -11.00 3.12
N ARG A 79 3.38 -11.49 4.34
CA ARG A 79 4.66 -12.10 4.70
C ARG A 79 4.67 -13.53 4.20
N TYR A 80 5.44 -13.76 3.14
CA TYR A 80 5.67 -15.10 2.57
C TYR A 80 7.15 -15.46 2.67
N ASN A 81 7.66 -15.54 3.90
CA ASN A 81 9.10 -15.74 4.17
C ASN A 81 9.42 -17.04 4.93
N SER A 82 8.44 -17.65 5.59
CA SER A 82 8.59 -18.87 6.39
C SER A 82 8.11 -20.13 5.68
N ILE A 83 7.52 -20.00 4.49
CA ILE A 83 7.03 -21.13 3.70
C ILE A 83 8.20 -21.69 2.88
N TRP A 84 8.27 -23.02 2.77
CA TRP A 84 9.41 -23.76 2.21
C TRP A 84 9.76 -23.35 0.77
N ASP A 85 8.76 -22.95 -0.02
CA ASP A 85 8.86 -22.59 -1.43
C ASP A 85 9.07 -21.09 -1.67
N SER A 86 9.13 -20.29 -0.59
CA SER A 86 9.18 -18.84 -0.66
C SER A 86 10.33 -18.27 -1.51
N ASP A 87 11.48 -18.95 -1.48
CA ASP A 87 12.67 -18.64 -2.28
C ASP A 87 12.88 -19.62 -3.47
N MET A 88 11.98 -20.58 -3.66
CA MET A 88 12.05 -21.63 -4.69
C MET A 88 11.15 -21.29 -5.89
N VAL A 89 9.88 -20.94 -5.63
CA VAL A 89 8.91 -20.58 -6.68
C VAL A 89 9.16 -19.15 -7.11
N HIS A 90 9.27 -18.94 -8.42
CA HIS A 90 9.47 -17.63 -9.02
C HIS A 90 8.34 -17.31 -9.99
N GLY A 91 8.06 -16.01 -10.13
CA GLY A 91 7.10 -15.48 -11.08
C GLY A 91 7.59 -14.17 -11.65
N CYS A 92 6.96 -13.74 -12.75
CA CYS A 92 7.29 -12.49 -13.40
C CYS A 92 6.59 -11.31 -12.78
N VAL A 93 7.38 -10.26 -12.50
CA VAL A 93 6.89 -8.94 -12.14
C VAL A 93 6.98 -8.07 -13.38
N CYS A 94 5.83 -7.78 -14.01
CA CYS A 94 5.81 -7.02 -15.25
C CYS A 94 6.07 -5.53 -15.03
N GLU A 95 6.71 -4.92 -16.02
CA GLU A 95 6.79 -3.48 -16.20
C GLU A 95 5.41 -2.91 -16.56
N ASP A 96 5.23 -1.62 -16.32
CA ASP A 96 3.97 -0.93 -16.61
C ASP A 96 3.63 -1.01 -18.10
N GLY A 97 2.37 -1.33 -18.40
CA GLY A 97 1.90 -1.56 -19.76
C GLY A 97 2.15 -2.97 -20.30
N PHE A 98 2.79 -3.85 -19.52
CA PHE A 98 2.95 -5.26 -19.85
C PHE A 98 2.23 -6.16 -18.84
N GLY A 99 1.80 -7.33 -19.30
CA GLY A 99 1.03 -8.29 -18.52
C GLY A 99 1.09 -9.70 -19.11
N GLY A 100 0.26 -10.59 -18.56
CA GLY A 100 0.35 -12.03 -18.80
C GLY A 100 1.32 -12.71 -17.85
N GLY A 101 1.38 -14.05 -17.91
CA GLY A 101 2.21 -14.85 -17.00
C GLY A 101 3.72 -14.68 -17.19
N ASP A 102 4.12 -14.25 -18.38
CA ASP A 102 5.51 -14.00 -18.79
C ASP A 102 5.75 -12.55 -19.22
N CYS A 103 4.84 -11.62 -18.93
CA CYS A 103 4.95 -10.20 -19.32
C CYS A 103 5.13 -9.94 -20.84
N SER A 104 4.84 -10.91 -21.70
CA SER A 104 4.95 -10.74 -23.16
C SER A 104 3.79 -9.95 -23.77
N GLN A 105 2.68 -9.79 -23.04
CA GLN A 105 1.46 -9.17 -23.54
C GLN A 105 1.44 -7.69 -23.21
N ARG A 106 1.08 -6.85 -24.19
CA ARG A 106 0.79 -5.43 -23.94
C ARG A 106 -0.60 -5.31 -23.31
N LEU A 107 -0.67 -4.57 -22.20
CA LEU A 107 -1.94 -4.20 -21.60
C LEU A 107 -2.57 -3.09 -22.44
N CYS A 108 -3.85 -3.25 -22.76
CA CYS A 108 -4.62 -2.20 -23.41
C CYS A 108 -4.79 -1.00 -22.46
N PRO A 109 -4.82 0.24 -22.99
CA PRO A 109 -5.27 1.38 -22.21
C PRO A 109 -6.65 1.07 -21.62
N SER A 110 -6.76 1.17 -20.30
CA SER A 110 -8.06 1.08 -19.63
C SER A 110 -8.70 2.46 -19.68
N GLY A 111 -9.90 2.54 -20.24
CA GLY A 111 -10.69 3.76 -20.33
C GLY A 111 -11.96 3.65 -19.52
N ASP A 112 -12.84 4.63 -19.70
CA ASP A 112 -14.20 4.56 -19.19
C ASP A 112 -14.91 3.32 -19.76
N ASP A 113 -15.72 2.66 -18.94
CA ASP A 113 -16.53 1.55 -19.39
C ASP A 113 -17.55 2.09 -20.40
N PRO A 114 -17.55 1.63 -21.67
CA PRO A 114 -18.48 2.12 -22.68
C PRO A 114 -19.97 1.99 -22.30
N LEU A 115 -20.31 1.18 -21.28
CA LEU A 115 -21.65 0.98 -20.77
C LEU A 115 -21.98 1.82 -19.53
N THR A 116 -21.09 2.68 -19.02
CA THR A 116 -21.48 3.60 -17.94
C THR A 116 -22.52 4.58 -18.43
N GLY A 117 -23.64 4.62 -17.73
CA GLY A 117 -24.78 5.46 -18.08
C GLY A 117 -24.59 6.91 -17.64
N PHE A 118 -25.51 7.76 -18.07
CA PHE A 118 -25.61 9.13 -17.56
C PHE A 118 -26.15 9.15 -16.12
N SER A 119 -26.10 10.29 -15.44
CA SER A 119 -26.61 10.43 -14.06
C SER A 119 -28.08 10.05 -13.85
N THR A 120 -28.86 9.94 -14.93
CA THR A 120 -30.28 9.54 -14.92
C THR A 120 -30.50 8.09 -15.37
N ASP A 121 -29.45 7.36 -15.72
CA ASP A 121 -29.55 5.96 -16.12
C ASP A 121 -29.75 5.07 -14.89
N THR A 122 -30.93 4.48 -14.78
CA THR A 122 -31.31 3.60 -13.68
C THR A 122 -30.80 2.17 -13.83
N ILE A 123 -30.22 1.81 -14.98
CA ILE A 123 -29.76 0.45 -15.30
C ILE A 123 -28.27 0.33 -15.00
N PHE A 124 -27.44 1.23 -15.52
CA PHE A 124 -25.98 1.17 -15.37
C PHE A 124 -25.42 2.15 -14.33
N GLY A 125 -26.15 3.23 -14.02
CA GLY A 125 -25.71 4.27 -13.10
C GLY A 125 -24.60 5.17 -13.66
N PRO A 126 -24.35 6.34 -13.03
CA PRO A 126 -23.27 7.23 -13.45
C PRO A 126 -21.90 6.63 -13.16
N GLN A 127 -20.96 6.88 -14.07
CA GLN A 127 -19.55 6.73 -13.76
C GLN A 127 -19.17 7.63 -12.58
N ILE A 128 -18.48 7.05 -11.60
CA ILE A 128 -17.92 7.80 -10.47
C ILE A 128 -16.41 7.61 -10.44
N ASN A 129 -15.71 8.74 -10.50
CA ASN A 129 -14.27 8.76 -10.32
C ASN A 129 -13.91 8.39 -8.89
N GLU A 130 -12.81 7.67 -8.73
CA GLU A 130 -12.20 7.49 -7.42
C GLU A 130 -11.74 8.85 -6.91
N LYS A 131 -12.08 9.17 -5.67
CA LYS A 131 -11.64 10.39 -4.99
C LYS A 131 -10.98 10.03 -3.69
N GLN A 132 -9.73 10.46 -3.54
CA GLN A 132 -8.98 10.28 -2.31
C GLN A 132 -8.74 11.63 -1.65
N THR A 133 -8.89 11.68 -0.33
CA THR A 133 -8.73 12.93 0.41
C THR A 133 -7.48 12.86 1.28
N VAL A 134 -6.62 13.86 1.13
CA VAL A 134 -5.42 14.07 1.94
C VAL A 134 -5.68 15.24 2.87
N LEU A 135 -5.60 15.02 4.17
CA LEU A 135 -5.61 16.09 5.16
C LEU A 135 -4.17 16.58 5.38
N CYS A 136 -3.90 17.86 5.15
CA CYS A 136 -2.61 18.46 5.46
C CYS A 136 -2.72 19.58 6.50
N VAL A 137 -2.10 19.36 7.67
CA VAL A 137 -2.00 20.33 8.77
C VAL A 137 -0.54 20.78 8.90
N ALA A 138 -0.22 21.94 8.34
CA ALA A 138 1.13 22.53 8.38
C ALA A 138 1.09 24.03 8.07
N THR A 139 2.09 24.76 8.56
CA THR A 139 2.30 26.19 8.24
C THR A 139 3.49 26.42 7.31
N GLY A 140 4.25 25.36 6.99
CA GLY A 140 5.42 25.41 6.12
C GLY A 140 6.06 24.04 5.93
N GLY A 141 7.19 24.00 5.23
CA GLY A 141 7.90 22.76 4.92
C GLY A 141 7.37 22.08 3.66
N THR A 142 7.76 20.82 3.46
CA THR A 142 7.39 20.07 2.24
C THR A 142 6.88 18.68 2.59
N LEU A 143 5.99 18.15 1.76
CA LEU A 143 5.58 16.75 1.80
C LEU A 143 5.83 16.06 0.45
N THR A 144 5.73 14.74 0.44
CA THR A 144 5.64 13.97 -0.82
C THR A 144 4.44 13.05 -0.77
N LEU A 145 3.82 12.80 -1.91
CA LEU A 145 2.80 11.77 -2.10
C LEU A 145 3.38 10.64 -2.94
N SER A 146 3.09 9.40 -2.57
CA SER A 146 3.47 8.20 -3.30
C SER A 146 2.25 7.46 -3.85
N PHE A 147 2.36 6.95 -5.08
CA PHE A 147 1.36 6.14 -5.74
C PHE A 147 2.03 5.09 -6.63
N ARG A 148 1.59 3.84 -6.56
CA ARG A 148 2.09 2.69 -7.32
C ARG A 148 3.62 2.57 -7.36
N GLY A 149 4.26 2.83 -6.22
CA GLY A 149 5.72 2.75 -6.07
C GLY A 149 6.52 3.96 -6.57
N GLU A 150 5.87 4.95 -7.20
CA GLU A 150 6.50 6.24 -7.50
C GLU A 150 6.18 7.28 -6.43
N THR A 151 7.07 8.26 -6.27
CA THR A 151 6.92 9.36 -5.31
C THR A 151 7.07 10.68 -6.03
N THR A 152 6.13 11.59 -5.76
CA THR A 152 6.13 12.94 -6.34
C THR A 152 7.39 13.70 -5.95
N VAL A 153 7.74 14.70 -6.77
CA VAL A 153 8.65 15.76 -6.31
C VAL A 153 8.04 16.46 -5.08
N ARG A 154 8.90 17.07 -4.26
CA ARG A 154 8.47 17.76 -3.04
C ARG A 154 7.36 18.77 -3.33
N ILE A 155 6.24 18.61 -2.64
CA ILE A 155 5.10 19.52 -2.63
C ILE A 155 5.30 20.47 -1.45
N ASP A 156 5.29 21.77 -1.71
CA ASP A 156 5.42 22.78 -0.66
C ASP A 156 4.08 22.92 0.07
N ALA A 157 4.11 23.14 1.38
CA ALA A 157 2.92 23.39 2.18
C ALA A 157 2.11 24.60 1.67
N LEU A 158 2.76 25.55 0.99
CA LEU A 158 2.16 26.76 0.44
C LEU A 158 1.80 26.66 -1.06
N ASP A 159 2.04 25.51 -1.70
CA ASP A 159 1.67 25.32 -3.11
C ASP A 159 0.16 25.46 -3.31
N ASN A 160 -0.25 26.11 -4.40
CA ASN A 160 -1.65 26.15 -4.80
C ASN A 160 -2.08 24.85 -5.51
N ALA A 161 -3.40 24.67 -5.68
CA ALA A 161 -3.97 23.44 -6.25
C ALA A 161 -3.42 23.11 -7.65
N ASP A 162 -3.14 24.11 -8.49
CA ASP A 162 -2.60 23.90 -9.84
C ASP A 162 -1.16 23.37 -9.81
N ILE A 163 -0.33 23.88 -8.90
CA ILE A 163 1.04 23.40 -8.72
C ILE A 163 1.02 21.97 -8.17
N VAL A 164 0.19 21.71 -7.16
CA VAL A 164 0.02 20.37 -6.59
C VAL A 164 -0.44 19.37 -7.67
N ARG A 165 -1.46 19.75 -8.46
CA ARG A 165 -1.95 18.94 -9.59
C ARG A 165 -0.85 18.60 -10.58
N LYS A 166 -0.04 19.58 -10.98
CA LYS A 166 1.09 19.35 -11.89
C LYS A 166 2.13 18.42 -11.31
N LYS A 167 2.44 18.53 -10.01
CA LYS A 167 3.40 17.66 -9.32
C LYS A 167 2.91 16.22 -9.22
N ILE A 168 1.60 16.00 -9.01
CA ILE A 168 1.00 14.66 -8.98
C ILE A 168 0.90 14.06 -10.39
N ASN A 169 0.46 14.84 -11.39
CA ASN A 169 0.39 14.41 -12.79
C ASN A 169 1.76 14.14 -13.44
N ALA A 170 2.87 14.46 -12.75
CA ALA A 170 4.21 14.10 -13.20
C ALA A 170 4.59 12.64 -12.89
N LEU A 171 3.79 11.91 -12.10
CA LEU A 171 4.00 10.48 -11.88
C LEU A 171 3.61 9.69 -13.14
N HIS A 172 4.49 8.82 -13.63
CA HIS A 172 4.24 8.01 -14.82
C HIS A 172 3.21 6.91 -14.59
N THR A 173 3.08 6.47 -13.33
CA THR A 173 2.06 5.48 -12.92
C THR A 173 0.64 6.06 -12.89
N LEU A 174 0.49 7.37 -13.08
CA LEU A 174 -0.76 8.09 -13.20
C LEU A 174 -0.92 8.62 -14.63
N GLN A 175 -2.15 8.61 -15.14
CA GLN A 175 -2.46 9.30 -16.40
C GLN A 175 -2.86 10.76 -16.14
N THR A 176 -3.98 10.96 -15.43
CA THR A 176 -4.48 12.30 -15.11
C THR A 176 -5.27 12.29 -13.80
N VAL A 177 -4.99 13.27 -12.96
CA VAL A 177 -5.79 13.62 -11.78
C VAL A 177 -6.13 15.10 -11.78
N ASP A 178 -7.24 15.43 -11.12
CA ASP A 178 -7.58 16.78 -10.70
C ASP A 178 -7.47 16.92 -9.20
N VAL A 179 -7.08 18.12 -8.76
CA VAL A 179 -6.86 18.43 -7.34
C VAL A 179 -7.78 19.58 -6.97
N LEU A 180 -8.59 19.35 -5.93
CA LEU A 180 -9.50 20.33 -5.38
C LEU A 180 -9.19 20.55 -3.90
N PHE A 181 -9.07 21.81 -3.51
CA PHE A 181 -8.93 22.20 -2.11
C PHE A 181 -10.30 22.49 -1.51
N SER A 182 -10.43 22.28 -0.20
CA SER A 182 -11.72 22.47 0.47
C SER A 182 -12.00 23.95 0.77
N GLY A 183 -13.25 24.36 0.55
CA GLY A 183 -13.74 25.69 0.88
C GLY A 183 -13.02 26.80 0.10
N THR A 184 -12.42 27.74 0.82
CA THR A 184 -11.70 28.91 0.26
C THR A 184 -10.18 28.80 0.42
N THR A 185 -9.67 27.63 0.80
CA THR A 185 -8.23 27.43 1.00
C THR A 185 -7.48 27.52 -0.34
N THR A 186 -6.33 28.21 -0.33
CA THR A 186 -5.51 28.45 -1.53
C THR A 186 -4.16 27.74 -1.50
N THR A 187 -3.79 27.16 -0.36
CA THR A 187 -2.52 26.48 -0.11
C THR A 187 -2.71 25.01 0.25
N MET A 188 -1.74 24.17 -0.09
CA MET A 188 -1.77 22.72 0.14
C MET A 188 -2.04 22.37 1.62
N CYS A 189 -1.45 23.13 2.53
CA CYS A 189 -1.59 22.95 3.96
C CYS A 189 -1.99 24.27 4.64
N THR A 190 -2.69 24.17 5.75
CA THR A 190 -3.03 25.29 6.63
C THR A 190 -2.84 24.89 8.09
N ALA A 191 -2.82 25.87 9.00
CA ALA A 191 -2.71 25.62 10.43
C ALA A 191 -3.92 24.81 10.97
N ASP A 192 -5.11 25.05 10.43
CA ASP A 192 -6.35 24.35 10.82
C ASP A 192 -6.59 23.05 10.02
N GLY A 193 -5.73 22.76 9.05
CA GLY A 193 -5.85 21.65 8.12
C GLY A 193 -6.58 22.02 6.84
N ASN A 194 -5.99 21.64 5.70
CA ASN A 194 -6.66 21.63 4.41
C ASN A 194 -7.03 20.21 4.01
N MET A 195 -8.28 19.99 3.60
CA MET A 195 -8.71 18.75 2.95
C MET A 195 -8.50 18.89 1.44
N VAL A 196 -7.51 18.16 0.94
CA VAL A 196 -7.14 18.13 -0.47
C VAL A 196 -7.74 16.88 -1.09
N THR A 197 -8.74 17.06 -1.95
CA THR A 197 -9.35 15.98 -2.71
C THR A 197 -8.62 15.79 -4.03
N VAL A 198 -8.05 14.60 -4.21
CA VAL A 198 -7.45 14.15 -5.47
C VAL A 198 -8.48 13.26 -6.16
N GLU A 199 -8.98 13.72 -7.30
CA GLU A 199 -9.91 13.01 -8.16
C GLU A 199 -9.15 12.38 -9.33
N PHE A 200 -9.29 11.07 -9.47
CA PHE A 200 -8.67 10.31 -10.55
C PHE A 200 -9.58 10.39 -11.77
N THR A 201 -9.25 11.28 -12.71
CA THR A 201 -10.01 11.48 -13.95
C THR A 201 -9.60 10.50 -15.05
N GLN A 202 -8.53 9.76 -14.81
CA GLN A 202 -8.09 8.59 -15.56
C GLN A 202 -7.62 7.53 -14.55
N ASN A 203 -7.45 6.28 -15.01
CA ASN A 203 -7.25 5.10 -14.14
C ASN A 203 -8.50 4.75 -13.31
N PHE A 204 -9.59 4.37 -13.98
CA PHE A 204 -10.85 4.05 -13.31
C PHE A 204 -10.78 2.78 -12.44
N GLY A 205 -11.73 2.67 -11.51
CA GLY A 205 -11.89 1.53 -10.61
C GLY A 205 -11.29 1.76 -9.22
N SER A 206 -11.16 0.68 -8.44
CA SER A 206 -10.62 0.74 -7.08
C SER A 206 -9.10 0.90 -7.11
N LEU A 207 -8.61 2.09 -6.78
CA LEU A 207 -7.18 2.40 -6.77
C LEU A 207 -6.55 2.23 -5.37
N PRO A 208 -5.23 1.96 -5.29
CA PRO A 208 -4.48 2.06 -4.03
C PRO A 208 -4.52 3.47 -3.45
N LEU A 209 -4.36 3.60 -2.14
CA LEU A 209 -4.34 4.90 -1.47
C LEU A 209 -3.06 5.70 -1.79
N LEU A 210 -3.19 7.00 -1.98
CA LEU A 210 -2.07 7.93 -1.97
C LEU A 210 -1.45 7.94 -0.58
N VAL A 211 -0.14 7.69 -0.51
CA VAL A 211 0.59 7.68 0.75
C VAL A 211 1.44 8.94 0.87
N GLY A 212 1.10 9.79 1.84
CA GLY A 212 1.85 10.98 2.16
C GLY A 212 3.01 10.72 3.12
N ASP A 213 4.19 11.29 2.81
CA ASP A 213 5.28 11.46 3.76
C ASP A 213 5.32 12.92 4.22
N SER A 214 5.01 13.12 5.50
CA SER A 214 4.92 14.40 6.18
C SER A 214 6.15 14.75 7.03
N SER A 215 7.23 13.96 6.95
CA SER A 215 8.42 14.10 7.80
C SER A 215 9.13 15.46 7.72
N LEU A 216 8.95 16.20 6.62
CA LEU A 216 9.53 17.52 6.39
C LEU A 216 8.52 18.68 6.51
N LEU A 217 7.30 18.40 7.01
CA LEU A 217 6.32 19.44 7.30
C LEU A 217 6.64 20.13 8.62
N VAL A 218 6.35 21.43 8.67
CA VAL A 218 6.58 22.28 9.84
C VAL A 218 5.25 22.90 10.25
N THR A 219 4.91 22.76 11.52
CA THR A 219 3.83 23.51 12.17
C THR A 219 4.47 24.52 13.12
N GLN A 220 4.22 25.81 12.92
CA GLN A 220 4.52 26.79 13.95
C GLN A 220 3.50 26.62 15.06
N LEU A 221 3.94 26.02 16.17
CA LEU A 221 3.12 25.90 17.37
C LEU A 221 2.94 27.29 17.98
N VAL A 222 1.75 27.87 17.83
CA VAL A 222 1.26 28.83 18.80
C VAL A 222 0.92 28.02 20.06
N THR A 223 1.94 27.80 20.91
CA THR A 223 1.86 27.14 22.23
C THR A 223 1.28 25.72 22.27
N GLY A 224 2.15 24.70 22.34
CA GLY A 224 1.94 23.56 23.25
C GLY A 224 1.27 22.26 22.74
N TRP A 225 1.10 22.02 21.44
CA TRP A 225 0.56 20.73 20.95
C TRP A 225 1.51 20.04 19.96
N VAL A 226 1.85 18.78 20.18
CA VAL A 226 2.73 18.00 19.29
C VAL A 226 2.06 17.84 17.92
N ALA A 227 2.82 18.06 16.84
CA ALA A 227 2.37 17.85 15.47
C ALA A 227 1.94 16.38 15.26
N GLN A 228 0.67 16.15 14.97
CA GLN A 228 0.19 14.92 14.35
C GLN A 228 -0.04 15.21 12.87
N GLY A 229 0.93 14.85 12.03
CA GLY A 229 0.67 14.65 10.62
C GLY A 229 -0.06 13.31 10.45
N THR A 230 -1.35 13.25 10.78
CA THR A 230 -2.18 12.11 10.43
C THR A 230 -2.85 12.38 9.09
N VAL A 231 -2.52 11.56 8.09
CA VAL A 231 -3.35 11.42 6.88
C VAL A 231 -4.61 10.70 7.32
N GLU A 232 -5.56 11.42 7.88
CA GLU A 232 -6.87 10.89 8.25
C GLU A 232 -7.85 11.09 7.08
N THR A 233 -8.31 9.97 6.55
CA THR A 233 -9.35 9.93 5.52
C THR A 233 -10.70 10.31 6.14
N ALA A 234 -11.41 11.24 5.50
CA ALA A 234 -12.71 11.76 5.92
C ALA A 234 -13.72 10.65 6.25
N VAL A 235 -14.23 10.66 7.49
CA VAL A 235 -15.42 9.89 7.88
C VAL A 235 -16.67 10.62 7.38
N PRO A 236 -17.64 9.95 6.74
CA PRO A 236 -18.89 10.60 6.34
C PRO A 236 -19.65 11.12 7.57
N LEU A 237 -20.24 12.31 7.42
CA LEU A 237 -20.94 13.10 8.46
C LEU A 237 -22.06 12.34 9.20
N MET A 238 -22.53 11.21 8.66
CA MET A 238 -23.59 10.38 9.23
C MET A 238 -23.16 9.54 10.46
N LEU A 239 -21.86 9.36 10.71
CA LEU A 239 -21.36 8.57 11.86
C LEU A 239 -20.76 9.43 12.99
N ARG A 240 -21.07 10.73 13.04
CA ARG A 240 -20.69 11.60 14.17
C ARG A 240 -21.57 11.43 15.41
N SER A 241 -22.78 10.85 15.27
CA SER A 241 -23.75 10.74 16.37
C SER A 241 -23.55 9.51 17.28
N LEU A 242 -23.06 8.38 16.75
CA LEU A 242 -22.80 7.17 17.57
C LEU A 242 -21.45 7.19 18.27
N LEU A 243 -20.38 7.66 17.61
CA LEU A 243 -19.04 7.70 18.20
C LEU A 243 -18.91 8.75 19.32
N ALA A 244 -19.62 9.89 19.22
CA ALA A 244 -19.63 10.91 20.27
C ALA A 244 -20.18 10.41 21.62
N ARG A 245 -21.10 9.43 21.61
CA ARG A 245 -21.65 8.83 22.86
C ARG A 245 -20.71 7.79 23.47
N VAL A 246 -19.94 7.06 22.65
CA VAL A 246 -18.99 6.06 23.11
C VAL A 246 -17.70 6.72 23.63
N THR A 247 -17.22 7.78 23.00
CA THR A 247 -16.07 8.55 23.51
C THR A 247 -16.37 9.25 24.83
N LEU A 248 -17.61 9.71 25.08
CA LEU A 248 -17.94 10.35 26.35
C LEU A 248 -17.95 9.37 27.54
N HIS A 249 -18.37 8.12 27.33
CA HIS A 249 -18.35 7.08 28.37
C HIS A 249 -16.93 6.55 28.64
N VAL A 250 -16.10 6.40 27.61
CA VAL A 250 -14.71 5.91 27.76
C VAL A 250 -13.81 7.01 28.36
N VAL A 251 -14.03 8.28 28.02
CA VAL A 251 -13.31 9.42 28.63
C VAL A 251 -13.73 9.61 30.10
N ALA A 252 -15.01 9.41 30.45
CA ALA A 252 -15.46 9.45 31.84
C ALA A 252 -14.84 8.32 32.70
N MET A 253 -14.67 7.11 32.15
CA MET A 253 -13.96 6.02 32.83
C MET A 253 -12.44 6.23 32.89
N ALA A 254 -11.82 6.82 31.85
CA ALA A 254 -10.40 7.14 31.86
C ALA A 254 -10.05 8.28 32.85
N ILE A 255 -10.92 9.29 32.98
CA ILE A 255 -10.76 10.37 33.98
C ILE A 255 -10.96 9.85 35.41
N ALA A 256 -11.82 8.84 35.61
CA ALA A 256 -12.00 8.19 36.92
C ALA A 256 -10.78 7.31 37.31
N LEU A 257 -10.14 6.65 36.35
CA LEU A 257 -8.93 5.84 36.56
C LEU A 257 -7.66 6.70 36.71
N GLU A 258 -7.57 7.86 36.06
CA GLU A 258 -6.45 8.79 36.29
C GLU A 258 -6.52 9.48 37.67
N ARG A 259 -7.72 9.69 38.24
CA ARG A 259 -7.86 10.17 39.63
C ARG A 259 -7.47 9.13 40.69
N LEU A 260 -7.61 7.83 40.41
CA LEU A 260 -7.14 6.75 41.30
C LEU A 260 -5.62 6.50 41.16
N SER A 261 -5.02 6.84 40.02
CA SER A 261 -3.57 6.70 39.80
C SER A 261 -2.77 7.91 40.31
N SER A 262 -3.34 9.11 40.40
CA SER A 262 -2.64 10.31 40.92
C SER A 262 -2.37 10.27 42.43
N ASP A 263 -3.15 9.51 43.21
CA ASP A 263 -2.87 9.30 44.65
C ASP A 263 -1.79 8.23 44.92
N VAL A 264 -1.52 7.35 43.95
CA VAL A 264 -0.52 6.26 44.10
C VAL A 264 0.83 6.62 43.49
N PHE A 265 0.88 7.48 42.46
CA PHE A 265 2.12 7.80 41.73
C PHE A 265 2.92 9.01 42.22
N ALA A 266 2.53 9.66 43.32
CA ALA A 266 3.37 10.62 44.03
C ALA A 266 4.61 9.98 44.71
N LYS A 267 4.85 8.66 44.56
CA LYS A 267 5.88 7.93 45.31
C LYS A 267 7.04 7.28 44.54
N ARG A 268 7.03 7.14 43.20
CA ARG A 268 8.21 6.60 42.49
C ARG A 268 8.33 7.16 41.07
N GLY A 269 9.38 7.94 40.82
CA GLY A 269 9.71 8.49 39.50
C GLY A 269 10.11 7.40 38.50
N GLY A 270 9.63 7.52 37.26
CA GLY A 270 10.00 6.65 36.14
C GLY A 270 9.17 6.92 34.87
N HIS A 271 9.83 6.94 33.71
CA HIS A 271 9.34 7.36 32.39
C HIS A 271 8.16 6.53 31.82
N ARG A 272 7.25 7.18 31.07
CA ARG A 272 6.12 6.55 30.34
C ARG A 272 6.54 6.09 28.93
N VAL A 273 6.27 4.81 28.60
CA VAL A 273 6.22 4.27 27.23
C VAL A 273 4.74 4.18 26.82
N ILE A 274 4.36 4.74 25.67
CA ILE A 274 2.99 4.68 25.13
C ILE A 274 3.01 3.87 23.82
N VAL A 275 2.27 2.76 23.79
CA VAL A 275 1.99 1.94 22.61
C VAL A 275 0.65 2.37 22.03
N ARG A 276 0.52 2.57 20.71
CA ARG A 276 -0.79 2.75 20.05
C ARG A 276 -0.96 1.86 18.81
N PHE A 277 -2.12 1.23 18.74
CA PHE A 277 -2.67 0.42 17.65
C PHE A 277 -3.27 1.32 16.54
N ALA A 278 -3.20 0.90 15.28
CA ALA A 278 -3.85 1.54 14.13
C ALA A 278 -4.81 0.57 13.42
N LEU A 279 -6.01 1.06 13.06
CA LEU A 279 -6.99 0.37 12.22
C LEU A 279 -7.29 1.26 11.00
N ALA A 280 -7.06 0.74 9.80
CA ALA A 280 -7.32 1.40 8.52
C ALA A 280 -8.64 0.86 7.91
N GLN A 281 -9.42 1.70 7.23
CA GLN A 281 -10.58 1.25 6.46
C GLN A 281 -10.73 1.94 5.10
N LYS A 282 -11.17 1.11 4.13
CA LYS A 282 -11.53 1.40 2.75
C LYS A 282 -13.00 1.78 2.68
N VAL A 283 -13.36 2.83 1.96
CA VAL A 283 -14.77 3.06 1.57
C VAL A 283 -15.06 2.20 0.34
N SER A 284 -15.41 0.92 0.55
CA SER A 284 -16.10 0.14 -0.48
C SER A 284 -17.60 0.36 -0.31
N ARG A 285 -18.26 1.03 -1.26
CA ARG A 285 -19.71 0.92 -1.36
C ARG A 285 -20.03 -0.48 -1.85
N GLY A 286 -20.78 -1.22 -1.04
CA GLY A 286 -21.28 -2.53 -1.40
C GLY A 286 -22.12 -2.43 -2.66
N SER A 287 -21.74 -3.19 -3.69
CA SER A 287 -22.68 -3.65 -4.69
C SER A 287 -23.53 -4.73 -4.02
N THR A 288 -24.71 -4.34 -3.56
CA THR A 288 -25.80 -5.29 -3.35
C THR A 288 -26.62 -5.28 -4.64
N HIS A 289 -26.52 -6.35 -5.41
CA HIS A 289 -27.56 -6.77 -6.35
C HIS A 289 -27.74 -8.29 -6.24
N PRO A 290 -28.96 -8.77 -6.52
CA PRO A 290 -29.69 -9.78 -5.72
C PRO A 290 -29.13 -11.20 -5.77
#